data_AF-A0A6P0ITN7-F1
#
_entry.id   AF-A0A6P0ITN7-F1
#
_cell.length_a   1.000
_cell.length_b   1.000
_cell.length_c   1.000
_cell.angle_alpha   90.00
_cell.angle_beta   90.00
_cell.angle_gamma   90.00
#
_symmetry.space_group_name_H-M   'P 1'
#
loop_
_entity.id
_entity.type
_entity.pdbx_description
1 polymer ?
#
loop_
_entity_poly.entity_id
_entity_poly.type
_entity_poly.pdbx_seq_one_letter_code
_entity_poly.pdbx_strand_id
1 'polypeptide(L)'
;MSSLQKLEKFVKIPNKVKTRRILWFERLMAIIALINLLLVFFDLSYIPLRDFWLHQKIQVFSFTIGPIKSKGFPLSIPIPDITPLYDQFKGIEDNRDTQKYLDKVDQLEKQINKIGLSSIEESIEVEKKLKELRKLSLEMIDTNPFQVANKTGNLEKLKNKMRKHIQNPDKSAKESFEEFWTQKYLASHSEEEGLGFFNTEIKPLIETNYYRPIGENGEFVDLFGLIDFPYFILFGTEFLARTWLISRRHSGLKWQNAML
;
A
#
# COMPACT_ATOMS: atom_id res chain seq x y z
N MET A 1 -45.64 -9.60 64.72
CA MET A 1 -44.84 -8.93 63.66
C MET A 1 -44.14 -10.02 62.85
N SER A 2 -44.39 -10.02 61.54
CA SER A 2 -44.26 -11.16 60.63
C SER A 2 -42.81 -11.54 60.30
N SER A 3 -42.55 -12.85 60.19
CA SER A 3 -41.30 -13.47 59.73
C SER A 3 -40.80 -12.97 58.37
N LEU A 4 -41.67 -12.33 57.58
CA LEU A 4 -41.34 -11.69 56.31
C LEU A 4 -40.45 -10.44 56.45
N GLN A 5 -40.50 -9.70 57.57
CA GLN A 5 -39.62 -8.54 57.79
C GLN A 5 -38.16 -8.93 58.09
N LYS A 6 -37.89 -10.20 58.42
CA LYS A 6 -36.54 -10.69 58.73
C LYS A 6 -35.77 -11.12 57.47
N LEU A 7 -36.47 -11.38 56.36
CA LEU A 7 -35.88 -11.80 55.08
C LEU A 7 -35.42 -10.64 54.19
N GLU A 8 -35.97 -9.44 54.34
CA GLU A 8 -35.52 -8.25 53.59
C GLU A 8 -34.11 -7.77 53.97
N LYS A 9 -33.60 -8.14 55.16
CA LYS A 9 -32.26 -7.70 55.62
C LYS A 9 -31.09 -8.44 54.96
N PHE A 10 -31.32 -9.48 54.17
CA PHE A 10 -30.26 -10.29 53.56
C PHE A 10 -30.09 -10.11 52.05
N VAL A 11 -30.91 -9.29 51.39
CA VAL A 11 -30.67 -8.91 50.00
C VAL A 11 -29.77 -7.68 49.97
N LYS A 12 -28.48 -7.88 50.22
CA LYS A 12 -27.45 -6.89 49.85
C LYS A 12 -27.45 -6.76 48.33
N ILE A 13 -28.23 -5.81 47.81
CA ILE A 13 -28.13 -5.37 46.41
C ILE A 13 -26.65 -4.95 46.21
N PRO A 14 -25.92 -5.56 45.28
CA PRO A 14 -24.51 -5.21 45.07
C PRO A 14 -24.38 -3.71 44.78
N ASN A 15 -23.47 -3.06 45.49
CA ASN A 15 -23.20 -1.61 45.41
C ASN A 15 -23.14 -1.14 43.95
N LYS A 16 -24.18 -0.43 43.46
CA LYS A 16 -24.29 0.15 42.09
C LYS A 16 -23.05 0.95 41.66
N VAL A 17 -22.32 1.53 42.63
CA VAL A 17 -21.09 2.32 42.40
C VAL A 17 -19.90 1.45 41.98
N LYS A 18 -19.79 0.22 42.51
CA LYS A 18 -18.74 -0.75 42.11
C LYS A 18 -18.96 -1.21 40.68
N THR A 19 -20.21 -1.47 40.30
CA THR A 19 -20.61 -1.87 38.95
C THR A 19 -20.34 -0.78 37.91
N ARG A 20 -20.63 0.49 38.23
CA ARG A 20 -20.39 1.62 37.31
C ARG A 20 -18.91 1.87 37.04
N ARG A 21 -18.03 1.65 38.03
CA ARG A 21 -16.57 1.73 37.87
C ARG A 21 -15.98 0.61 37.00
N ILE A 22 -16.54 -0.58 37.06
CA ILE A 22 -16.12 -1.71 36.22
C ILE A 22 -16.58 -1.46 34.77
N LEU A 23 -17.79 -0.92 34.57
CA LEU A 23 -18.36 -0.65 33.26
C LEU A 23 -17.61 0.41 32.42
N TRP A 24 -17.11 1.51 33.01
CA TRP A 24 -16.36 2.50 32.21
C TRP A 24 -14.99 1.97 31.78
N PHE A 25 -14.33 1.19 32.64
CA PHE A 25 -13.07 0.53 32.31
C PHE A 25 -13.27 -0.48 31.18
N GLU A 26 -14.33 -1.29 31.23
CA GLU A 26 -14.70 -2.21 30.15
C GLU A 26 -14.97 -1.47 28.83
N ARG A 27 -15.67 -0.33 28.87
CA ARG A 27 -15.89 0.50 27.67
C ARG A 27 -14.59 1.07 27.11
N LEU A 28 -13.69 1.56 27.96
CA LEU A 28 -12.38 2.05 27.54
C LEU A 28 -11.56 0.94 26.89
N MET A 29 -11.49 -0.24 27.54
CA MET A 29 -10.80 -1.41 27.00
C MET A 29 -11.40 -1.85 25.66
N ALA A 30 -12.72 -1.82 25.51
CA ALA A 30 -13.39 -2.14 24.24
C ALA A 30 -13.05 -1.12 23.14
N ILE A 31 -12.96 0.17 23.46
CA ILE A 31 -12.54 1.20 22.50
C ILE A 31 -11.09 0.97 22.08
N ILE A 32 -10.19 0.67 23.02
CA ILE A 32 -8.78 0.41 22.71
C ILE A 32 -8.65 -0.86 21.85
N ALA A 33 -9.41 -1.91 22.14
CA ALA A 33 -9.46 -3.12 21.34
C ALA A 33 -10.01 -2.85 19.92
N LEU A 34 -11.02 -2.00 19.78
CA LEU A 34 -11.52 -1.59 18.48
C LEU A 34 -10.46 -0.82 17.67
N ILE A 35 -9.73 0.09 18.30
CA ILE A 35 -8.63 0.82 17.65
C ILE A 35 -7.53 -0.15 17.20
N ASN A 36 -7.12 -1.08 18.06
CA ASN A 36 -6.15 -2.11 17.72
C ASN A 36 -6.62 -2.97 16.54
N LEU A 37 -7.88 -3.38 16.55
CA LEU A 37 -8.47 -4.15 15.45
C LEU A 37 -8.46 -3.39 14.13
N LEU A 38 -8.84 -2.10 14.14
CA LEU A 38 -8.78 -1.24 12.95
C LEU A 38 -7.34 -1.08 12.44
N LEU A 39 -6.37 -0.96 13.34
CA LEU A 39 -4.95 -0.89 13.01
C LEU A 39 -4.46 -2.18 12.33
N VAL A 40 -4.85 -3.35 12.85
CA VAL A 40 -4.51 -4.64 12.24
C VAL A 40 -5.17 -4.79 10.86
N PHE A 41 -6.45 -4.42 10.73
CA PHE A 41 -7.11 -4.42 9.42
C PHE A 41 -6.42 -3.49 8.43
N PHE A 42 -6.03 -2.31 8.88
CA PHE A 42 -5.27 -1.37 8.08
C PHE A 42 -3.95 -2.00 7.61
N ASP A 43 -3.14 -2.55 8.50
CA ASP A 43 -1.86 -3.22 8.18
C ASP A 43 -2.02 -4.32 7.12
N LEU A 44 -3.00 -5.22 7.32
CA LEU A 44 -3.29 -6.31 6.39
C LEU A 44 -3.71 -5.79 5.01
N SER A 45 -4.46 -4.68 4.98
CA SER A 45 -4.93 -4.06 3.75
C SER A 45 -3.88 -3.19 3.07
N TYR A 46 -2.82 -2.79 3.77
CA TYR A 46 -1.88 -1.78 3.29
C TYR A 46 -1.14 -2.22 2.03
N ILE A 47 -0.50 -3.39 2.04
CA ILE A 47 0.26 -3.88 0.87
C ILE A 47 -0.65 -4.06 -0.36
N PRO A 48 -1.81 -4.74 -0.27
CA PRO A 48 -2.74 -4.85 -1.40
C PRO A 48 -3.25 -3.50 -1.92
N LEU A 49 -3.43 -2.51 -1.04
CA LEU A 49 -3.96 -1.18 -1.39
C LEU A 49 -2.86 -0.12 -1.56
N ARG A 50 -1.57 -0.47 -1.53
CA ARG A 50 -0.47 0.51 -1.60
C ARG A 50 -0.57 1.39 -2.85
N ASP A 51 -0.94 0.81 -3.98
CA ASP A 51 -1.09 1.55 -5.25
C ASP A 51 -2.19 2.62 -5.19
N PHE A 52 -3.21 2.39 -4.34
CA PHE A 52 -4.22 3.40 -4.05
C PHE A 52 -3.67 4.49 -3.14
N TRP A 53 -2.89 4.15 -2.11
CA TRP A 53 -2.26 5.16 -1.23
C TRP A 53 -1.28 6.06 -1.97
N LEU A 54 -0.50 5.49 -2.90
CA LEU A 54 0.47 6.20 -3.72
C LEU A 54 -0.19 7.21 -4.68
N HIS A 55 -1.21 6.76 -5.42
CA HIS A 55 -1.83 7.60 -6.46
C HIS A 55 -3.07 8.38 -5.99
N GLN A 56 -3.69 7.96 -4.88
CA GLN A 56 -4.91 8.53 -4.30
C GLN A 56 -6.09 8.61 -5.27
N LYS A 57 -6.09 7.74 -6.29
CA LYS A 57 -7.09 7.65 -7.36
C LYS A 57 -7.88 6.35 -7.22
N ILE A 58 -9.19 6.45 -7.27
CA ILE A 58 -10.09 5.29 -7.41
C ILE A 58 -10.87 5.39 -8.71
N GLN A 59 -11.13 4.22 -9.33
CA GLN A 59 -12.04 4.12 -10.47
C GLN A 59 -13.43 3.78 -9.96
N VAL A 60 -14.29 4.77 -9.85
CA VAL A 60 -15.70 4.56 -9.49
C VAL A 60 -16.52 4.22 -10.73
N PHE A 61 -17.56 3.41 -10.56
CA PHE A 61 -18.43 2.95 -11.66
C PHE A 61 -17.71 2.19 -12.78
N SER A 62 -16.61 1.50 -12.46
CA SER A 62 -16.01 0.51 -13.36
C SER A 62 -16.85 -0.77 -13.30
N PHE A 63 -17.33 -1.24 -14.44
CA PHE A 63 -18.09 -2.49 -14.53
C PHE A 63 -17.84 -3.19 -15.87
N THR A 64 -17.89 -4.52 -15.84
CA THR A 64 -17.87 -5.37 -17.03
C THR A 64 -19.08 -6.28 -16.98
N ILE A 65 -20.06 -6.04 -17.86
CA ILE A 65 -21.29 -6.84 -17.97
C ILE A 65 -21.35 -7.35 -19.41
N GLY A 66 -20.91 -8.59 -19.62
CA GLY A 66 -20.81 -9.19 -20.96
C GLY A 66 -19.92 -8.36 -21.90
N PRO A 67 -20.43 -7.90 -23.06
CA PRO A 67 -19.66 -7.07 -23.98
C PRO A 67 -19.51 -5.60 -23.51
N ILE A 68 -20.31 -5.16 -22.53
CA ILE A 68 -20.29 -3.78 -22.06
C ILE A 68 -19.19 -3.61 -21.02
N LYS A 69 -18.19 -2.80 -21.35
CA LYS A 69 -17.07 -2.45 -20.46
C LYS A 69 -17.08 -0.96 -20.21
N SER A 70 -17.29 -0.56 -18.96
CA SER A 70 -17.05 0.79 -18.49
C SER A 70 -15.74 0.81 -17.73
N LYS A 71 -14.82 1.71 -18.12
CA LYS A 71 -13.59 1.99 -17.36
C LYS A 71 -13.87 2.82 -16.09
N GLY A 72 -15.11 3.26 -15.89
CA GLY A 72 -15.46 4.15 -14.79
C GLY A 72 -14.90 5.55 -14.96
N PHE A 73 -15.00 6.34 -13.90
CA PHE A 73 -14.42 7.68 -13.82
C PHE A 73 -13.36 7.72 -12.71
N PRO A 74 -12.18 8.33 -12.96
CA PRO A 74 -11.14 8.47 -11.94
C PRO A 74 -11.51 9.59 -10.96
N LEU A 75 -11.73 9.22 -9.69
CA LEU A 75 -11.93 10.17 -8.60
C LEU A 75 -10.66 10.25 -7.74
N SER A 76 -10.09 11.44 -7.63
CA SER A 76 -9.02 11.73 -6.67
C SER A 76 -9.61 12.04 -5.30
N ILE A 77 -9.13 11.36 -4.27
CA ILE A 77 -9.57 11.58 -2.89
C ILE A 77 -8.49 12.43 -2.19
N PRO A 78 -8.84 13.56 -1.54
CA PRO A 78 -7.89 14.38 -0.83
C PRO A 78 -7.53 13.73 0.51
N ILE A 79 -6.70 12.69 0.47
CA ILE A 79 -6.12 12.02 1.64
C ILE A 79 -4.61 12.25 1.67
N PRO A 80 -3.99 12.41 2.85
CA PRO A 80 -2.54 12.55 2.91
C PRO A 80 -1.85 11.29 2.40
N ASP A 81 -0.72 11.47 1.72
CA ASP A 81 0.15 10.36 1.35
C ASP A 81 0.85 9.81 2.60
N ILE A 82 0.42 8.64 3.03
CA ILE A 82 0.98 7.92 4.18
C ILE A 82 2.11 6.97 3.77
N THR A 83 2.36 6.79 2.47
CA THR A 83 3.33 5.80 1.98
C THR A 83 4.75 6.04 2.50
N PRO A 84 5.28 7.28 2.57
CA PRO A 84 6.66 7.49 3.06
C PRO A 84 6.84 7.14 4.53
N LEU A 85 5.76 7.19 5.31
CA LEU A 85 5.76 6.85 6.73
C LEU A 85 5.56 5.36 6.95
N TYR A 86 4.58 4.77 6.26
CA TYR A 86 4.18 3.40 6.54
C TYR A 86 5.01 2.36 5.78
N ASP A 87 5.59 2.71 4.64
CA ASP A 87 6.53 1.85 3.91
C ASP A 87 7.70 1.43 4.78
N GLN A 88 8.19 2.31 5.66
CA GLN A 88 9.26 2.00 6.62
C GLN A 88 8.88 0.83 7.53
N PHE A 89 7.62 0.76 7.99
CA PHE A 89 7.15 -0.34 8.83
C PHE A 89 6.94 -1.64 8.05
N LYS A 90 6.66 -1.55 6.75
CA LYS A 90 6.53 -2.72 5.88
C LYS A 90 7.86 -3.12 5.21
N GLY A 91 8.97 -2.47 5.56
CA GLY A 91 10.28 -2.71 4.94
C GLY A 91 10.27 -2.43 3.44
N ILE A 92 9.44 -1.51 2.98
CA ILE A 92 9.31 -1.17 1.57
C ILE A 92 10.34 -0.10 1.23
N GLU A 93 11.10 -0.35 0.17
CA GLU A 93 12.13 0.52 -0.37
C GLU A 93 11.88 0.76 -1.86
N ASP A 94 12.40 1.87 -2.39
CA ASP A 94 12.35 2.13 -3.83
C ASP A 94 13.11 1.04 -4.59
N ASN A 95 12.49 0.51 -5.65
CA ASN A 95 13.18 -0.44 -6.50
C ASN A 95 14.26 0.29 -7.32
N ARG A 96 15.52 -0.13 -7.15
CA ARG A 96 16.70 0.51 -7.74
C ARG A 96 16.64 0.65 -9.26
N ASP A 97 16.12 -0.36 -9.96
CA ASP A 97 16.11 -0.39 -11.43
C ASP A 97 15.02 0.54 -11.98
N THR A 98 13.82 0.46 -11.41
CA THR A 98 12.73 1.35 -11.81
C THR A 98 12.97 2.79 -11.39
N GLN A 99 13.57 3.03 -10.22
CA GLN A 99 13.92 4.38 -9.79
C GLN A 99 14.97 5.01 -10.71
N LYS A 100 16.02 4.25 -11.05
CA LYS A 100 17.02 4.70 -12.03
C LYS A 100 16.40 5.03 -13.38
N TYR A 101 15.40 4.25 -13.81
CA TYR A 101 14.64 4.53 -15.03
C TYR A 101 13.88 5.87 -14.91
N LEU A 102 13.11 6.05 -13.83
CA LEU A 102 12.32 7.26 -13.60
C LEU A 102 13.19 8.51 -13.49
N ASP A 103 14.31 8.44 -12.77
CA ASP A 103 15.28 9.53 -12.67
C ASP A 103 15.82 9.96 -14.05
N LYS A 104 16.01 8.99 -14.96
CA LYS A 104 16.46 9.26 -16.33
C LYS A 104 15.39 9.91 -17.18
N VAL A 105 14.13 9.51 -17.01
CA VAL A 105 13.00 10.20 -17.64
C VAL A 105 12.92 11.64 -17.13
N ASP A 106 12.97 11.86 -15.83
CA ASP A 106 12.90 13.21 -15.24
C ASP A 106 14.06 14.11 -15.72
N GLN A 107 15.26 13.54 -15.91
CA GLN A 107 16.39 14.25 -16.50
C GLN A 107 16.19 14.59 -17.99
N LEU A 108 15.55 13.70 -18.76
CA LEU A 108 15.21 13.95 -20.15
C LEU A 108 14.16 15.06 -20.24
N GLU A 109 13.10 15.00 -19.44
CA GLU A 109 12.04 16.01 -19.41
C GLU A 109 12.57 17.40 -19.07
N LYS A 110 13.41 17.51 -18.03
CA LYS A 110 14.07 18.78 -17.67
C LYS A 110 14.90 19.33 -18.83
N GLN A 111 15.54 18.46 -19.60
CA GLN A 111 16.33 18.87 -20.75
C GLN A 111 15.45 19.33 -21.91
N ILE A 112 14.41 18.57 -22.26
CA ILE A 112 13.46 18.91 -23.33
C ILE A 112 12.75 20.23 -23.00
N ASN A 113 12.31 20.41 -21.75
CA ASN A 113 11.67 21.66 -21.30
C ASN A 113 12.58 22.88 -21.40
N LYS A 114 13.91 22.68 -21.32
CA LYS A 114 14.89 23.76 -21.46
C LYS A 114 15.15 24.14 -22.92
N ILE A 115 15.22 23.17 -23.83
CA ILE A 115 15.58 23.41 -25.23
C ILE A 115 14.36 23.62 -26.15
N GLY A 116 13.18 23.15 -25.73
CA GLY A 116 11.97 23.14 -26.55
C GLY A 116 11.89 21.94 -27.51
N LEU A 117 10.66 21.54 -27.85
CA LEU A 117 10.39 20.36 -28.71
C LEU A 117 11.05 20.46 -30.09
N SER A 118 11.10 21.67 -30.67
CA SER A 118 11.68 21.93 -32.00
C SER A 118 13.19 21.67 -32.09
N SER A 119 13.90 21.62 -30.96
CA SER A 119 15.35 21.42 -30.91
C SER A 119 15.75 20.01 -30.46
N ILE A 120 14.78 19.10 -30.30
CA ILE A 120 15.02 17.71 -29.88
C ILE A 120 15.93 16.98 -30.87
N GLU A 121 15.64 17.04 -32.18
CA GLU A 121 16.35 16.27 -33.21
C GLU A 121 17.81 16.69 -33.38
N GLU A 122 18.12 17.95 -33.11
CA GLU A 122 19.48 18.50 -33.23
C GLU A 122 20.33 18.26 -31.97
N SER A 123 19.71 17.88 -30.85
CA SER A 123 20.40 17.79 -29.56
C SER A 123 21.07 16.42 -29.33
N ILE A 124 22.40 16.40 -29.44
CA ILE A 124 23.24 15.23 -29.14
C ILE A 124 23.05 14.74 -27.70
N GLU A 125 22.89 15.66 -26.76
CA GLU A 125 22.68 15.33 -25.35
C GLU A 125 21.32 14.64 -25.11
N VAL A 126 20.27 15.07 -25.83
CA VAL A 126 18.95 14.40 -25.78
C VAL A 126 19.06 12.99 -26.36
N GLU A 127 19.71 12.81 -27.51
CA GLU A 127 19.90 11.48 -28.09
C GLU A 127 20.67 10.54 -27.16
N LYS A 128 21.67 11.06 -26.43
CA LYS A 128 22.38 10.27 -25.41
C LYS A 128 21.44 9.77 -24.31
N LYS A 129 20.57 10.64 -23.78
CA LYS A 129 19.58 10.25 -22.75
C LYS A 129 18.55 9.26 -23.30
N LEU A 130 18.07 9.47 -24.52
CA LEU A 130 17.13 8.57 -25.20
C LEU A 130 17.74 7.19 -25.42
N LYS A 131 19.01 7.11 -25.85
CA LYS A 131 19.73 5.85 -25.97
C LYS A 131 19.85 5.11 -24.63
N GLU A 132 20.11 5.84 -23.54
CA GLU A 132 20.12 5.26 -22.19
C GLU A 132 18.72 4.74 -21.80
N LEU A 133 17.66 5.49 -22.08
CA LEU A 133 16.28 5.06 -21.80
C LEU A 133 15.88 3.83 -22.60
N ARG A 134 16.22 3.75 -23.89
CA ARG A 134 16.04 2.53 -24.70
C ARG A 134 16.70 1.33 -24.03
N LYS A 135 17.97 1.46 -23.64
CA LYS A 135 18.69 0.40 -22.92
C LYS A 135 17.98 -0.01 -21.63
N LEU A 136 17.58 0.96 -20.80
CA LEU A 136 16.89 0.69 -19.54
C LEU A 136 15.50 0.08 -19.75
N SER A 137 14.78 0.43 -20.82
CA SER A 137 13.50 -0.20 -21.17
C SER A 137 13.69 -1.68 -21.49
N LEU A 138 14.72 -2.01 -22.27
CA LEU A 138 15.05 -3.39 -22.62
C LEU A 138 15.44 -4.19 -21.38
N GLU A 139 16.32 -3.63 -20.54
CA GLU A 139 16.75 -4.23 -19.28
C GLU A 139 15.58 -4.48 -18.33
N MET A 140 14.66 -3.51 -18.18
CA MET A 140 13.45 -3.63 -17.38
C MET A 140 12.52 -4.74 -17.90
N ILE A 141 12.37 -4.87 -19.23
CA ILE A 141 11.56 -5.93 -19.84
C ILE A 141 12.21 -7.31 -19.63
N ASP A 142 13.53 -7.41 -19.72
CA ASP A 142 14.27 -8.67 -19.63
C ASP A 142 14.42 -9.19 -18.21
N THR A 143 14.70 -8.30 -17.26
CA THR A 143 14.98 -8.67 -15.86
C THR A 143 13.72 -8.77 -15.00
N ASN A 144 12.61 -8.15 -15.45
CA ASN A 144 11.36 -8.07 -14.70
C ASN A 144 11.57 -7.64 -13.23
N PRO A 145 11.97 -6.38 -12.97
CA PRO A 145 12.18 -5.89 -11.61
C PRO A 145 10.88 -5.83 -10.79
N PHE A 146 9.73 -6.09 -11.41
CA PHE A 146 8.41 -6.12 -10.77
C PHE A 146 8.08 -7.46 -10.10
N GLN A 147 8.88 -8.50 -10.36
CA GLN A 147 8.59 -9.84 -9.88
C GLN A 147 8.61 -9.93 -8.35
N VAL A 148 9.61 -9.33 -7.71
CA VAL A 148 9.79 -9.40 -6.25
C VAL A 148 8.61 -8.77 -5.50
N ALA A 149 8.05 -7.69 -6.04
CA ALA A 149 6.87 -7.02 -5.47
C ALA A 149 5.54 -7.65 -5.87
N ASN A 150 5.55 -8.83 -6.53
CA ASN A 150 4.37 -9.48 -7.10
C ASN A 150 3.59 -8.57 -8.08
N LYS A 151 4.32 -7.75 -8.85
CA LYS A 151 3.78 -6.74 -9.77
C LYS A 151 4.06 -7.04 -11.24
N THR A 152 4.41 -8.27 -11.61
CA THR A 152 4.62 -8.68 -13.01
C THR A 152 3.44 -8.30 -13.92
N GLY A 153 2.21 -8.29 -13.40
CA GLY A 153 1.04 -7.82 -14.15
C GLY A 153 1.12 -6.34 -14.57
N ASN A 154 1.81 -5.49 -13.80
CA ASN A 154 2.04 -4.09 -14.17
C ASN A 154 3.05 -3.97 -15.32
N LEU A 155 4.10 -4.79 -15.32
CA LEU A 155 5.02 -4.89 -16.47
C LEU A 155 4.28 -5.32 -17.74
N GLU A 156 3.39 -6.30 -17.65
CA GLU A 156 2.58 -6.72 -18.81
C GLU A 156 1.61 -5.63 -19.27
N LYS A 157 0.96 -4.90 -18.35
CA LYS A 157 0.13 -3.74 -18.71
C LYS A 157 0.95 -2.67 -19.43
N LEU A 158 2.14 -2.34 -18.93
CA LEU A 158 3.06 -1.39 -19.53
C LEU A 158 3.46 -1.83 -20.93
N LYS A 159 3.86 -3.09 -21.11
CA LYS A 159 4.21 -3.68 -22.42
C LYS A 159 3.04 -3.63 -23.40
N ASN A 160 1.82 -3.89 -22.94
CA ASN A 160 0.61 -3.83 -23.77
C ASN A 160 0.25 -2.38 -24.16
N LYS A 161 0.32 -1.45 -23.21
CA LYS A 161 0.04 -0.03 -23.45
C LYS A 161 1.00 0.56 -24.47
N MET A 162 2.30 0.29 -24.32
CA MET A 162 3.31 0.79 -25.25
C MET A 162 3.11 0.26 -26.67
N ARG A 163 2.89 -1.06 -26.84
CA ARG A 163 2.59 -1.66 -28.16
C ARG A 163 1.36 -1.05 -28.81
N LYS A 164 0.30 -0.85 -28.02
CA LYS A 164 -0.94 -0.25 -28.51
C LYS A 164 -0.73 1.20 -28.93
N HIS A 165 0.05 1.96 -28.17
CA HIS A 165 0.30 3.39 -28.41
C HIS A 165 1.12 3.64 -29.67
N ILE A 166 2.17 2.84 -29.89
CA ILE A 166 2.96 2.86 -31.13
C ILE A 166 2.17 2.26 -32.32
N GLN A 167 0.93 1.82 -32.10
CA GLN A 167 0.03 1.22 -33.11
C GLN A 167 0.67 0.05 -33.85
N ASN A 168 1.50 -0.72 -33.14
CA ASN A 168 2.23 -1.82 -33.76
C ASN A 168 1.93 -3.14 -33.03
N PRO A 169 0.82 -3.81 -33.37
CA PRO A 169 0.41 -5.05 -32.73
C PRO A 169 1.35 -6.22 -33.03
N ASP A 170 2.09 -6.17 -34.14
CA ASP A 170 2.99 -7.23 -34.58
C ASP A 170 4.41 -7.09 -34.02
N LYS A 171 4.80 -5.91 -33.53
CA LYS A 171 6.08 -5.66 -32.86
C LYS A 171 6.09 -6.13 -31.40
N SER A 172 7.25 -6.58 -30.97
CA SER A 172 7.54 -6.86 -29.56
C SER A 172 7.47 -5.59 -28.71
N ALA A 173 7.22 -5.74 -27.41
CA ALA A 173 7.23 -4.58 -26.50
C ALA A 173 8.57 -3.84 -26.51
N LYS A 174 9.69 -4.56 -26.69
CA LYS A 174 11.03 -3.94 -26.76
C LYS A 174 11.13 -2.98 -27.94
N GLU A 175 10.74 -3.42 -29.14
CA GLU A 175 10.79 -2.57 -30.34
C GLU A 175 9.88 -1.35 -30.19
N SER A 176 8.73 -1.47 -29.51
CA SER A 176 7.87 -0.32 -29.23
C SER A 176 8.54 0.71 -28.31
N PHE A 177 9.27 0.27 -27.28
CA PHE A 177 10.05 1.17 -26.43
C PHE A 177 11.24 1.79 -27.18
N GLU A 178 11.89 1.03 -28.06
CA GLU A 178 12.96 1.57 -28.90
C GLU A 178 12.47 2.67 -29.82
N GLU A 179 11.30 2.48 -30.44
CA GLU A 179 10.67 3.47 -31.32
C GLU A 179 10.19 4.71 -30.55
N PHE A 180 9.51 4.51 -29.41
CA PHE A 180 9.01 5.59 -28.56
C PHE A 180 10.12 6.53 -28.11
N TRP A 181 11.25 5.97 -27.65
CA TRP A 181 12.39 6.75 -27.19
C TRP A 181 13.33 7.15 -28.33
N THR A 182 12.80 7.65 -29.46
CA THR A 182 13.62 8.27 -30.51
C THR A 182 13.38 9.78 -30.57
N GLN A 183 14.41 10.53 -30.99
CA GLN A 183 14.25 11.97 -31.22
C GLN A 183 13.13 12.24 -32.22
N LYS A 184 13.11 11.46 -33.32
CA LYS A 184 12.09 11.55 -34.36
C LYS A 184 10.69 11.37 -33.78
N TYR A 185 10.46 10.33 -32.97
CA TYR A 185 9.14 10.07 -32.39
C TYR A 185 8.70 11.22 -31.47
N LEU A 186 9.56 11.64 -30.54
CA LEU A 186 9.22 12.71 -29.60
C LEU A 186 9.10 14.11 -30.24
N ALA A 187 9.81 14.36 -31.34
CA ALA A 187 9.73 15.63 -32.07
C ALA A 187 8.52 15.70 -33.01
N SER A 188 8.10 14.57 -33.58
CA SER A 188 7.02 14.51 -34.58
C SER A 188 5.62 14.35 -33.98
N HIS A 189 5.51 14.04 -32.69
CA HIS A 189 4.25 13.80 -32.01
C HIS A 189 3.90 14.93 -31.04
N SER A 190 2.61 15.09 -30.80
CA SER A 190 2.11 16.04 -29.80
C SER A 190 2.63 15.72 -28.39
N GLU A 191 2.61 16.70 -27.50
CA GLU A 191 2.94 16.46 -26.08
C GLU A 191 2.09 15.35 -25.48
N GLU A 192 0.79 15.31 -25.80
CA GLU A 192 -0.14 14.27 -25.34
C GLU A 192 0.25 12.86 -25.83
N GLU A 193 0.74 12.72 -27.07
CA GLU A 193 1.16 11.44 -27.63
C GLU A 193 2.60 11.06 -27.26
N GLY A 194 3.45 12.03 -26.95
CA GLY A 194 4.83 11.81 -26.51
C GLY A 194 4.94 11.61 -25.01
N LEU A 195 5.59 12.56 -24.34
CA LEU A 195 5.85 12.51 -22.91
C LEU A 195 4.57 12.53 -22.05
N GLY A 196 3.49 13.16 -22.52
CA GLY A 196 2.19 13.17 -21.87
C GLY A 196 1.60 11.77 -21.72
N PHE A 197 1.60 10.98 -22.81
CA PHE A 197 1.22 9.57 -22.77
C PHE A 197 2.08 8.79 -21.77
N PHE A 198 3.40 8.95 -21.84
CA PHE A 198 4.30 8.26 -20.93
C PHE A 198 3.98 8.59 -19.47
N ASN A 199 3.82 9.88 -19.14
CA ASN A 199 3.56 10.35 -17.78
C ASN A 199 2.19 9.96 -17.25
N THR A 200 1.20 9.81 -18.11
CA THR A 200 -0.17 9.49 -17.69
C THR A 200 -0.47 8.00 -17.67
N GLU A 201 0.14 7.23 -18.58
CA GLU A 201 -0.23 5.83 -18.82
C GLU A 201 0.86 4.82 -18.46
N ILE A 202 2.15 5.23 -18.49
CA ILE A 202 3.30 4.34 -18.29
C ILE A 202 4.00 4.59 -16.94
N LYS A 203 4.39 5.84 -16.66
CA LYS A 203 5.07 6.25 -15.42
C LYS A 203 4.36 5.76 -14.15
N PRO A 204 3.01 5.89 -14.01
CA PRO A 204 2.31 5.41 -12.82
C PRO A 204 2.42 3.89 -12.60
N LEU A 205 2.57 3.10 -13.68
CA LEU A 205 2.77 1.65 -13.53
C LEU A 205 4.17 1.33 -12.99
N ILE A 206 5.18 2.12 -13.36
CA ILE A 206 6.56 1.97 -12.90
C ILE A 206 6.68 2.44 -11.44
N GLU A 207 6.05 3.55 -11.07
CA GLU A 207 6.06 4.13 -9.72
C GLU A 207 5.46 3.20 -8.65
N THR A 208 4.55 2.31 -9.04
CA THR A 208 4.03 1.30 -8.09
C THR A 208 5.06 0.26 -7.69
N ASN A 209 6.14 0.10 -8.45
CA ASN A 209 7.14 -0.91 -8.15
C ASN A 209 7.96 -0.53 -6.91
N TYR A 210 8.31 -1.54 -6.12
CA TYR A 210 9.11 -1.36 -4.93
C TYR A 210 9.95 -2.61 -4.68
N TYR A 211 10.90 -2.51 -3.77
CA TYR A 211 11.66 -3.63 -3.25
C TYR A 211 11.24 -3.88 -1.80
N ARG A 212 11.14 -5.14 -1.42
CA ARG A 212 10.92 -5.55 -0.03
C ARG A 212 11.95 -6.62 0.30
N PRO A 213 12.87 -6.38 1.24
CA PRO A 213 13.89 -7.34 1.60
C PRO A 213 13.25 -8.53 2.30
N ILE A 214 13.83 -9.71 2.06
CA ILE A 214 13.48 -10.96 2.71
C ILE A 214 14.54 -11.21 3.79
N GLY A 215 14.10 -11.42 5.03
CA GLY A 215 14.96 -11.70 6.16
C GLY A 215 15.54 -13.11 6.11
N GLU A 216 16.44 -13.42 7.05
CA GLU A 216 17.05 -14.75 7.17
C GLU A 216 16.03 -15.86 7.47
N ASN A 217 14.84 -15.49 7.94
CA ASN A 217 13.72 -16.40 8.19
C ASN A 217 12.90 -16.73 6.93
N GLY A 218 13.23 -16.15 5.77
CA GLY A 218 12.51 -16.37 4.52
C GLY A 218 11.22 -15.55 4.37
N GLU A 219 10.87 -14.75 5.38
CA GLU A 219 9.73 -13.84 5.33
C GLU A 219 10.19 -12.44 4.96
N PHE A 220 9.28 -11.64 4.40
CA PHE A 220 9.58 -10.24 4.18
C PHE A 220 9.76 -9.49 5.50
N VAL A 221 10.62 -8.47 5.50
CA VAL A 221 10.78 -7.57 6.64
C VAL A 221 9.45 -6.90 6.97
N ASP A 222 9.01 -7.05 8.21
CA ASP A 222 7.77 -6.48 8.73
C ASP A 222 7.97 -6.03 10.18
N LEU A 223 7.85 -4.72 10.41
CA LEU A 223 8.03 -4.08 11.70
C LEU A 223 6.68 -3.71 12.35
N PHE A 224 5.54 -4.17 11.80
CA PHE A 224 4.22 -3.92 12.37
C PHE A 224 4.12 -4.32 13.84
N GLY A 225 4.83 -5.39 14.23
CA GLY A 225 4.92 -5.83 15.62
C GLY A 225 5.37 -4.73 16.59
N LEU A 226 6.19 -3.77 16.17
CA LEU A 226 6.58 -2.62 17.01
C LEU A 226 5.40 -1.68 17.31
N ILE A 227 4.48 -1.53 16.36
CA ILE A 227 3.28 -0.70 16.50
C ILE A 227 2.24 -1.44 17.36
N ASP A 228 2.10 -2.75 17.18
CA ASP A 228 1.13 -3.57 17.92
C ASP A 228 1.57 -3.91 19.36
N PHE A 229 2.88 -3.93 19.63
CA PHE A 229 3.46 -4.34 20.91
C PHE A 229 2.87 -3.63 22.15
N PRO A 230 2.62 -2.31 22.16
CA PRO A 230 1.97 -1.66 23.30
C PRO A 230 0.57 -2.21 23.61
N TYR A 231 -0.20 -2.57 22.58
CA TYR A 231 -1.52 -3.19 22.75
C TYR A 231 -1.39 -4.60 23.30
N PHE A 232 -0.43 -5.39 22.79
CA PHE A 232 -0.12 -6.71 23.33
C PHE A 232 0.21 -6.65 24.82
N ILE A 233 1.07 -5.72 25.25
CA ILE A 233 1.40 -5.54 26.68
C ILE A 233 0.16 -5.11 27.48
N LEU A 234 -0.64 -4.18 26.97
CA LEU A 234 -1.85 -3.73 27.64
C LEU A 234 -2.84 -4.89 27.85
N PHE A 235 -3.17 -5.65 26.81
CA PHE A 235 -4.12 -6.76 26.92
C PHE A 235 -3.54 -7.93 27.70
N GLY A 236 -2.26 -8.25 27.53
CA GLY A 236 -1.58 -9.30 28.29
C GLY A 236 -1.56 -9.00 29.79
N THR A 237 -1.24 -7.77 30.18
CA THR A 237 -1.25 -7.38 31.60
C THR A 237 -2.65 -7.35 32.18
N GLU A 238 -3.63 -6.88 31.42
CA GLU A 238 -5.04 -6.87 31.84
C GLU A 238 -5.56 -8.29 32.07
N PHE A 239 -5.28 -9.19 31.12
CA PHE A 239 -5.64 -10.59 31.19
C PHE A 239 -5.01 -11.26 32.42
N LEU A 240 -3.69 -11.11 32.60
CA LEU A 240 -2.97 -11.66 33.76
C LEU A 240 -3.51 -11.13 35.09
N ALA A 241 -3.80 -9.83 35.17
CA ALA A 241 -4.35 -9.22 36.37
C ALA A 241 -5.74 -9.77 36.70
N ARG A 242 -6.62 -9.94 35.70
CA ARG A 242 -7.93 -10.56 35.90
C ARG A 242 -7.83 -12.00 36.35
N THR A 243 -7.02 -12.82 35.68
CA THR A 243 -6.84 -14.22 36.04
C THR A 243 -6.27 -14.37 37.46
N TRP A 244 -5.30 -13.54 37.84
CA TRP A 244 -4.73 -13.54 39.19
C TRP A 244 -5.76 -13.16 40.27
N LEU A 245 -6.57 -12.12 40.02
CA LEU A 245 -7.62 -11.70 40.95
C LEU A 245 -8.69 -12.79 41.15
N ILE A 246 -9.06 -13.51 40.10
CA ILE A 246 -10.02 -14.64 40.16
C ILE A 246 -9.41 -15.80 40.95
N SER A 247 -8.19 -16.22 40.60
CA SER A 247 -7.50 -17.32 41.29
C SER A 247 -7.31 -17.05 42.78
N ARG A 248 -7.00 -15.81 43.18
CA ARG A 248 -6.86 -15.44 44.59
C ARG A 248 -8.17 -15.41 45.37
N ARG A 249 -9.30 -15.16 44.71
CA ARG A 249 -10.64 -15.13 45.35
C ARG A 249 -11.28 -16.50 45.48
N HIS A 250 -10.84 -17.47 44.68
CA HIS A 250 -11.37 -18.83 44.67
C HIS A 250 -10.25 -19.83 45.00
N SER A 251 -10.06 -20.13 46.29
CA SER A 251 -9.01 -21.00 46.82
C SER A 251 -9.05 -22.46 46.34
N GLY A 252 -10.07 -22.86 45.57
CA GLY A 252 -10.21 -24.19 44.96
C GLY A 252 -9.88 -24.25 43.45
N LEU A 253 -9.58 -23.12 42.79
CA LEU A 253 -9.30 -23.09 41.35
C LEU A 253 -7.80 -22.90 41.10
N LYS A 254 -7.16 -23.93 40.52
CA LYS A 254 -5.81 -23.81 39.97
C LYS A 254 -5.82 -22.76 38.85
N TRP A 255 -4.76 -21.97 38.72
CA TRP A 255 -4.64 -20.88 37.75
C TRP A 255 -4.99 -21.27 36.30
N GLN A 256 -4.68 -22.51 35.90
CA GLN A 256 -5.06 -23.09 34.59
C GLN A 256 -6.58 -23.12 34.37
N ASN A 257 -7.36 -23.36 35.42
CA ASN A 257 -8.83 -23.39 35.35
C ASN A 257 -9.46 -21.99 35.43
N ALA A 258 -8.68 -20.96 35.77
CA ALA A 258 -9.13 -19.56 35.75
C ALA A 258 -8.82 -18.86 34.41
N MET A 259 -8.06 -19.53 33.54
CA MET A 259 -7.67 -19.04 32.21
C MET A 259 -8.69 -19.42 31.13
N LEU A 260 -9.48 -20.49 31.36
CA LEU A 260 -10.62 -20.95 30.56
C LEU A 260 -11.91 -20.30 31.06
#